data_AF-A0AAQ5YIR6-F1
#
_entry.id   AF-A0AAQ5YIR6-F1
#
_cell.length_a   1.000
_cell.length_b   1.000
_cell.length_c   1.000
_cell.angle_alpha   90.00
_cell.angle_beta   90.00
_cell.angle_gamma   90.00
#
_symmetry.space_group_name_H-M   'P 1'
#
loop_
_entity.id
_entity.type
_entity.pdbx_description
1 polymer ?
#
loop_
_entity_poly.entity_id
_entity_poly.type
_entity_poly.pdbx_seq_one_letter_code
_entity_poly.pdbx_strand_id
1 'polypeptide(L)'
;MAATKASKEQKYDRQLRLATANNYISISPIAQAATELLQELNSDVSGNFVEESPDKLLDNDPEFFHRFTIVIGVQLPESTCLRLGSVLWNASVPFLVCKTYGLLGYMRLVVQEHTVIESHPDNALEDLRLDQPFAEFQNHVKSYDLDSMDKKDHSHTPWIIIVAKYLEKWFSEHNCRLPKNYKEKEAFRQFIREGILKNENGVPEDEENFEEAIKNVNTALNLTKIPSTVEDLFNSEQCNSITSQSPSFWVMLRAVKEFVHNEGNGSLPVRGTIPDMIADSQKFINLQNVYREKALQDAAAVSKHVECLLQSVGKVCKNASFLRVVRCRSLAEEYSVDSVNKDEITSCMDNPDSEMVFYLMLRAVDRFYQQHSRYPGVYNYQVEEDISKLKLSVNSLLQEYSFNNFCHYVLGSAAQEAIKIISHQFVPFNNTFIYNAMSQTSATLQL
;
A
#
# COMPACT_ATOMS: atom_id res chain seq x y z
N MET A 1 50.22 -0.25 -16.38
CA MET A 1 49.35 -0.29 -15.19
C MET A 1 49.28 1.03 -14.39
N ALA A 2 50.15 2.03 -14.59
CA ALA A 2 50.05 3.30 -13.84
C ALA A 2 48.93 4.26 -14.33
N ALA A 3 48.66 4.31 -15.63
CA ALA A 3 47.72 5.29 -16.23
C ALA A 3 46.25 5.12 -15.78
N THR A 4 45.82 3.91 -15.41
CA THR A 4 44.42 3.61 -15.06
C THR A 4 44.06 3.92 -13.60
N LYS A 5 45.03 4.30 -12.76
CA LYS A 5 44.80 4.69 -11.36
C LYS A 5 44.50 6.19 -11.23
N ALA A 6 45.26 7.01 -11.95
CA ALA A 6 45.13 8.48 -11.93
C ALA A 6 43.74 8.99 -12.34
N SER A 7 43.06 8.34 -13.30
CA SER A 7 41.71 8.76 -13.72
C SER A 7 40.59 8.38 -12.72
N LYS A 8 40.83 7.40 -11.83
CA LYS A 8 39.91 7.12 -10.72
C LYS A 8 40.14 8.07 -9.55
N GLU A 9 41.40 8.38 -9.22
CA GLU A 9 41.73 9.38 -8.20
C GLU A 9 41.18 10.76 -8.56
N GLN A 10 41.33 11.23 -9.80
CA GLN A 10 40.72 12.48 -10.26
C GLN A 10 39.19 12.52 -10.17
N LYS A 11 38.50 11.36 -10.23
CA LYS A 11 37.03 11.31 -10.13
C LYS A 11 36.53 11.41 -8.69
N TYR A 12 37.27 10.82 -7.74
CA TYR A 12 37.00 10.94 -6.30
C TYR A 12 37.44 12.30 -5.73
N ASP A 13 38.58 12.84 -6.18
CA ASP A 13 39.08 14.16 -5.74
C ASP A 13 38.13 15.30 -6.16
N ARG A 14 37.31 15.10 -7.20
CA ARG A 14 36.24 16.04 -7.58
C ARG A 14 35.04 16.05 -6.63
N GLN A 15 34.78 14.96 -5.89
CA GLN A 15 33.73 14.89 -4.87
C GLN A 15 34.20 15.42 -3.51
N LEU A 16 35.47 15.25 -3.16
CA LEU A 16 36.04 15.69 -1.88
C LEU A 16 36.44 17.18 -1.83
N ARG A 17 36.71 17.82 -2.97
CA ARG A 17 37.01 19.27 -3.05
C ARG A 17 35.84 20.19 -2.71
N LEU A 18 34.63 19.67 -2.48
CA LEU A 18 33.47 20.45 -2.02
C LEU A 18 33.53 20.83 -0.53
N ALA A 19 34.45 20.25 0.26
CA ALA A 19 34.52 20.50 1.71
C ALA A 19 35.58 21.55 2.14
N THR A 20 36.70 21.69 1.42
CA THR A 20 37.84 22.52 1.86
C THR A 20 38.75 23.04 0.73
N ALA A 21 38.40 24.18 0.11
CA ALA A 21 39.36 25.11 -0.51
C ALA A 21 38.70 26.45 -0.87
N ASN A 22 39.39 27.57 -0.63
CA ASN A 22 38.92 28.92 -0.98
C ASN A 22 39.01 29.23 -2.49
N ASN A 23 38.14 30.16 -2.89
CA ASN A 23 38.12 30.96 -4.14
C ASN A 23 37.41 30.35 -5.37
N TYR A 24 36.44 31.13 -5.88
CA TYR A 24 35.61 30.91 -7.08
C TYR A 24 34.54 29.82 -7.00
N ILE A 25 33.49 30.08 -6.21
CA ILE A 25 32.16 29.51 -6.42
C ILE A 25 31.24 30.65 -6.89
N SER A 26 30.58 30.48 -8.04
CA SER A 26 29.42 31.29 -8.41
C SER A 26 28.32 31.02 -7.40
N ILE A 27 27.87 32.05 -6.66
CA ILE A 27 26.86 31.90 -5.61
C ILE A 27 25.47 31.85 -6.28
N SER A 28 25.23 30.79 -7.06
CA SER A 28 23.91 30.48 -7.61
C SER A 28 22.99 30.02 -6.47
N PRO A 29 21.73 30.49 -6.39
CA PRO A 29 20.81 30.06 -5.34
C PRO A 29 20.60 28.53 -5.32
N ILE A 30 20.39 27.97 -4.13
CA ILE A 30 20.32 26.52 -3.91
C ILE A 30 19.29 25.85 -4.84
N ALA A 31 18.14 26.51 -5.04
CA ALA A 31 17.07 26.02 -5.91
C ALA A 31 17.51 25.94 -7.39
N GLN A 32 18.24 26.94 -7.90
CA GLN A 32 18.82 26.91 -9.25
C GLN A 32 19.82 25.76 -9.37
N ALA A 33 20.85 25.75 -8.52
CA ALA A 33 21.95 24.80 -8.60
C ALA A 33 21.49 23.33 -8.43
N ALA A 34 20.51 23.08 -7.55
CA ALA A 34 19.91 21.76 -7.40
C ALA A 34 19.11 21.35 -8.64
N THR A 35 18.33 22.27 -9.24
CA THR A 35 17.53 21.98 -10.43
C THR A 35 18.40 21.66 -11.64
N GLU A 36 19.45 22.45 -11.88
CA GLU A 36 20.41 22.21 -12.96
C GLU A 36 21.04 20.82 -12.87
N LEU A 37 21.48 20.39 -11.67
CA LEU A 37 22.11 19.08 -11.46
C LEU A 37 21.11 17.91 -11.48
N LEU A 38 19.90 18.09 -10.95
CA LEU A 38 18.86 17.06 -10.99
C LEU A 38 18.33 16.84 -12.40
N GLN A 39 18.31 17.87 -13.24
CA GLN A 39 17.92 17.81 -14.64
C GLN A 39 18.86 16.91 -15.48
N GLU A 40 20.14 16.75 -15.08
CA GLU A 40 21.08 15.83 -15.74
C GLU A 40 20.70 14.34 -15.55
N LEU A 41 19.87 14.00 -14.56
CA LEU A 41 19.52 12.60 -14.26
C LEU A 41 18.54 11.99 -15.27
N ASN A 42 17.68 12.81 -15.89
CA ASN A 42 16.73 12.36 -16.91
C ASN A 42 16.33 13.53 -17.83
N SER A 43 16.59 13.40 -19.12
CA SER A 43 16.23 14.40 -20.15
C SER A 43 14.73 14.56 -20.37
N ASP A 44 13.93 13.56 -20.00
CA ASP A 44 12.50 13.49 -20.30
C ASP A 44 11.65 14.18 -19.22
N VAL A 45 12.28 14.58 -18.11
CA VAL A 45 11.70 15.40 -17.05
C VAL A 45 12.01 16.87 -17.32
N SER A 46 11.09 17.78 -17.02
CA SER A 46 11.35 19.23 -17.08
C SER A 46 11.41 19.80 -15.66
N GLY A 47 12.62 20.19 -15.24
CA GLY A 47 12.88 20.86 -13.96
C GLY A 47 12.72 22.37 -14.06
N ASN A 48 12.24 22.99 -12.98
CA ASN A 48 12.11 24.45 -12.85
C ASN A 48 12.26 24.85 -11.37
N PHE A 49 12.59 26.11 -11.10
CA PHE A 49 12.80 26.62 -9.74
C PHE A 49 12.22 28.03 -9.54
N VAL A 50 12.04 28.40 -8.28
CA VAL A 50 11.63 29.75 -7.86
C VAL A 50 12.54 30.17 -6.70
N GLU A 51 13.08 31.39 -6.76
CA GLU A 51 14.03 31.92 -5.77
C GLU A 51 13.34 32.64 -4.59
N GLU A 52 12.24 32.08 -4.12
CA GLU A 52 11.47 32.61 -2.98
C GLU A 52 11.32 31.57 -1.87
N SER A 53 11.19 32.04 -0.62
CA SER A 53 10.85 31.17 0.50
C SER A 53 9.37 30.80 0.46
N PRO A 54 8.97 29.61 0.97
CA PRO A 54 7.56 29.23 1.02
C PRO A 54 6.68 30.27 1.72
N ASP A 55 7.15 30.91 2.80
CA ASP A 55 6.41 31.98 3.48
C ASP A 55 6.14 33.20 2.57
N LYS A 56 7.10 33.62 1.72
CA LYS A 56 6.86 34.73 0.78
C LYS A 56 5.84 34.35 -0.30
N LEU A 57 5.91 33.12 -0.82
CA LEU A 57 4.92 32.62 -1.76
C LEU A 57 3.53 32.55 -1.09
N LEU A 58 3.44 32.10 0.16
CA LEU A 58 2.19 32.10 0.94
C LEU A 58 1.67 33.50 1.30
N ASP A 59 2.52 34.53 1.32
CA ASP A 59 2.13 35.93 1.51
C ASP A 59 1.67 36.59 0.20
N ASN A 60 2.30 36.23 -0.94
CA ASN A 60 2.12 36.89 -2.25
C ASN A 60 1.15 36.17 -3.20
N ASP A 61 1.25 34.84 -3.33
CA ASP A 61 0.47 33.98 -4.22
C ASP A 61 0.22 32.61 -3.56
N PRO A 62 -0.75 32.48 -2.63
CA PRO A 62 -1.07 31.20 -1.99
C PRO A 62 -1.51 30.13 -3.00
N GLU A 63 -2.15 30.55 -4.09
CA GLU A 63 -2.63 29.67 -5.16
C GLU A 63 -1.49 29.11 -6.01
N PHE A 64 -0.26 29.60 -5.85
CA PHE A 64 0.94 29.08 -6.47
C PHE A 64 1.00 27.55 -6.40
N PHE A 65 0.68 26.99 -5.23
CA PHE A 65 0.81 25.56 -4.99
C PHE A 65 -0.34 24.71 -5.56
N HIS A 66 -1.44 25.30 -6.00
CA HIS A 66 -2.58 24.57 -6.59
C HIS A 66 -2.24 23.89 -7.93
N ARG A 67 -1.14 24.30 -8.57
CA ARG A 67 -0.70 23.78 -9.88
C ARG A 67 0.02 22.43 -9.83
N PHE A 68 0.31 21.89 -8.65
CA PHE A 68 1.11 20.67 -8.47
C PHE A 68 0.25 19.47 -8.07
N THR A 69 0.56 18.29 -8.62
CA THR A 69 -0.10 17.02 -8.26
C THR A 69 0.19 16.60 -6.81
N ILE A 70 1.36 16.96 -6.29
CA ILE A 70 1.78 16.74 -4.90
C ILE A 70 2.81 17.83 -4.55
N VAL A 71 2.78 18.31 -3.30
CA VAL A 71 3.81 19.19 -2.74
C VAL A 71 4.61 18.41 -1.70
N ILE A 72 5.95 18.53 -1.73
CA ILE A 72 6.84 17.87 -0.77
C ILE A 72 7.57 18.95 0.05
N GLY A 73 7.28 19.02 1.34
CA GLY A 73 7.85 20.02 2.27
C GLY A 73 9.01 19.44 3.08
N VAL A 74 10.25 19.81 2.74
CA VAL A 74 11.46 19.25 3.37
C VAL A 74 12.08 20.27 4.35
N GLN A 75 12.40 19.84 5.57
CA GLN A 75 12.96 20.66 6.66
C GLN A 75 12.18 21.95 6.99
N LEU A 76 10.86 21.98 6.78
CA LEU A 76 10.04 23.17 7.05
C LEU A 76 9.87 23.44 8.56
N PRO A 77 9.96 24.70 9.02
CA PRO A 77 9.53 25.10 10.36
C PRO A 77 8.05 24.79 10.60
N GLU A 78 7.66 24.54 11.86
CA GLU A 78 6.26 24.25 12.23
C GLU A 78 5.27 25.31 11.71
N SER A 79 5.59 26.60 11.85
CA SER A 79 4.73 27.70 11.38
C SER A 79 4.47 27.65 9.87
N THR A 80 5.53 27.53 9.07
CA THR A 80 5.45 27.44 7.60
C THR A 80 4.71 26.18 7.18
N CYS A 81 4.98 25.05 7.85
CA CYS A 81 4.34 23.76 7.59
C CYS A 81 2.82 23.81 7.81
N LEU A 82 2.36 24.42 8.93
CA LEU A 82 0.94 24.58 9.24
C LEU A 82 0.23 25.53 8.27
N ARG A 83 0.86 26.67 7.93
CA ARG A 83 0.32 27.62 6.94
C ARG A 83 0.15 26.95 5.58
N LEU A 84 1.21 26.31 5.08
CA LEU A 84 1.19 25.60 3.80
C LEU A 84 0.16 24.45 3.80
N GLY A 85 0.16 23.64 4.86
CA GLY A 85 -0.78 22.53 5.01
C GLY A 85 -2.25 22.97 5.01
N SER A 86 -2.58 24.14 5.59
CA SER A 86 -3.94 24.68 5.53
C SER A 86 -4.36 25.12 4.12
N VAL A 87 -3.46 25.77 3.36
CA VAL A 87 -3.72 26.15 1.96
C VAL A 87 -3.92 24.90 1.10
N LEU A 88 -2.99 23.94 1.17
CA LEU A 88 -3.04 22.70 0.38
C LEU A 88 -4.27 21.85 0.72
N TRP A 89 -4.64 21.76 2.00
CA TRP A 89 -5.85 21.06 2.43
C TRP A 89 -7.11 21.69 1.81
N ASN A 90 -7.25 23.02 1.86
CA ASN A 90 -8.42 23.70 1.29
C ASN A 90 -8.50 23.55 -0.24
N ALA A 91 -7.36 23.34 -0.91
CA ALA A 91 -7.26 23.06 -2.34
C ALA A 91 -7.31 21.56 -2.71
N SER A 92 -7.45 20.67 -1.73
CA SER A 92 -7.37 19.21 -1.88
C SER A 92 -6.07 18.71 -2.54
N VAL A 93 -4.96 19.45 -2.41
CA VAL A 93 -3.63 19.08 -2.94
C VAL A 93 -2.89 18.20 -1.92
N PRO A 94 -2.43 17.00 -2.29
CA PRO A 94 -1.62 16.15 -1.42
C PRO A 94 -0.33 16.83 -0.96
N PHE A 95 -0.03 16.74 0.34
CA PHE A 95 1.16 17.32 0.94
C PHE A 95 1.95 16.26 1.73
N LEU A 96 3.22 16.08 1.38
CA LEU A 96 4.13 15.17 2.09
C LEU A 96 5.19 16.00 2.83
N VAL A 97 5.12 16.04 4.15
CA VAL A 97 6.16 16.68 4.97
C VAL A 97 7.26 15.66 5.24
N CYS A 98 8.52 16.06 5.09
CA CYS A 98 9.69 15.28 5.44
C CYS A 98 10.60 16.08 6.38
N LYS A 99 10.98 15.49 7.52
CA LYS A 99 12.03 16.01 8.40
C LYS A 99 13.08 14.94 8.65
N THR A 100 14.34 15.34 8.65
CA THR A 100 15.47 14.58 9.17
C THR A 100 16.08 15.36 10.32
N TYR A 101 16.20 14.74 11.49
CA TYR A 101 16.74 15.37 12.70
C TYR A 101 17.71 14.40 13.39
N GLY A 102 19.01 14.60 13.17
CA GLY A 102 20.03 13.64 13.60
C GLY A 102 19.79 12.25 12.98
N LEU A 103 19.55 11.26 13.83
CA LEU A 103 19.27 9.87 13.45
C LEU A 103 17.76 9.56 13.27
N LEU A 104 16.91 10.59 13.31
CA LEU A 104 15.46 10.43 13.18
C LEU A 104 14.99 10.86 11.79
N GLY A 105 14.21 9.98 11.16
CA GLY A 105 13.40 10.27 9.98
C GLY A 105 11.95 10.47 10.38
N TYR A 106 11.33 11.52 9.86
CA TYR A 106 9.91 11.82 10.02
C TYR A 106 9.29 12.09 8.65
N MET A 107 8.18 11.43 8.36
CA MET A 107 7.35 11.65 7.18
C MET A 107 5.89 11.79 7.59
N ARG A 108 5.16 12.70 6.95
CA ARG A 108 3.76 12.96 7.25
C ARG A 108 2.97 13.21 5.97
N LEU A 109 2.06 12.29 5.64
CA LEU A 109 1.22 12.35 4.46
C LEU A 109 -0.12 13.00 4.80
N VAL A 110 -0.35 14.19 4.27
CA VAL A 110 -1.57 14.98 4.46
C VAL A 110 -2.38 14.94 3.16
N VAL A 111 -3.45 14.15 3.17
CA VAL A 111 -4.39 14.01 2.04
C VAL A 111 -5.79 13.74 2.58
N GLN A 112 -6.78 14.50 2.09
CA GLN A 112 -8.19 14.34 2.51
C GLN A 112 -8.73 12.97 2.13
N GLU A 113 -8.52 12.58 0.88
CA GLU A 113 -8.91 11.29 0.35
C GLU A 113 -7.98 10.90 -0.80
N HIS A 114 -7.34 9.74 -0.68
CA HIS A 114 -6.56 9.12 -1.74
C HIS A 114 -7.14 7.74 -2.05
N THR A 115 -7.77 7.63 -3.21
CA THR A 115 -8.40 6.39 -3.70
C THR A 115 -7.40 5.59 -4.52
N VAL A 116 -7.15 4.34 -4.11
CA VAL A 116 -6.25 3.38 -4.75
C VAL A 116 -7.09 2.25 -5.32
N ILE A 117 -6.80 1.90 -6.57
CA ILE A 117 -7.52 0.85 -7.30
C ILE A 117 -6.67 -0.42 -7.43
N GLU A 118 -5.38 -0.24 -7.71
CA GLU A 118 -4.41 -1.32 -7.88
C GLU A 118 -3.54 -1.41 -6.62
N SER A 119 -4.08 -2.01 -5.55
CA SER A 119 -3.40 -2.01 -4.25
C SER A 119 -2.20 -2.97 -4.14
N HIS A 120 -1.98 -3.82 -5.15
CA HIS A 120 -0.91 -4.84 -5.23
C HIS A 120 -0.64 -5.59 -3.90
N PRO A 121 -1.58 -6.44 -3.42
CA PRO A 121 -1.36 -7.24 -2.21
C PRO A 121 -0.30 -8.32 -2.42
N ASP A 122 0.70 -8.40 -1.54
CA ASP A 122 1.81 -9.37 -1.63
C ASP A 122 1.35 -10.85 -1.62
N ASN A 123 0.35 -11.16 -0.79
CA ASN A 123 -0.20 -12.50 -0.64
C ASN A 123 -1.74 -12.40 -0.56
N ALA A 124 -2.41 -12.54 -1.69
CA ALA A 124 -3.87 -12.66 -1.76
C ALA A 124 -4.29 -14.14 -1.75
N LEU A 125 -5.39 -14.47 -1.08
CA LEU A 125 -6.06 -15.75 -1.30
C LEU A 125 -6.63 -15.80 -2.72
N GLU A 126 -6.63 -16.98 -3.34
CA GLU A 126 -7.16 -17.19 -4.68
C GLU A 126 -8.68 -17.26 -4.71
N ASP A 127 -9.27 -16.71 -5.77
CA ASP A 127 -10.73 -16.62 -5.95
C ASP A 127 -11.28 -17.87 -6.66
N LEU A 128 -11.07 -19.03 -6.03
CA LEU A 128 -11.33 -20.35 -6.64
C LEU A 128 -12.81 -20.76 -6.63
N ARG A 129 -13.70 -20.04 -5.94
CA ARG A 129 -15.16 -20.30 -5.89
C ARG A 129 -15.56 -21.75 -5.61
N LEU A 130 -14.72 -22.56 -4.95
CA LEU A 130 -15.02 -23.97 -4.66
C LEU A 130 -16.16 -24.14 -3.65
N ASP A 131 -16.39 -23.12 -2.82
CA ASP A 131 -17.49 -23.04 -1.86
C ASP A 131 -18.80 -22.54 -2.49
N GLN A 132 -18.71 -21.71 -3.53
CA GLN A 132 -19.82 -21.10 -4.27
C GLN A 132 -19.59 -21.21 -5.79
N PRO A 133 -19.58 -22.42 -6.36
CA PRO A 133 -19.18 -22.62 -7.76
C PRO A 133 -20.22 -22.07 -8.74
N PHE A 134 -19.78 -21.23 -9.66
CA PHE A 134 -20.61 -20.68 -10.73
C PHE A 134 -20.94 -21.74 -11.80
N ALA A 135 -22.02 -21.53 -12.56
CA ALA A 135 -22.63 -22.56 -13.41
C ALA A 135 -21.67 -23.15 -14.45
N GLU A 136 -20.87 -22.30 -15.10
CA GLU A 136 -19.87 -22.69 -16.09
C GLU A 136 -18.78 -23.59 -15.47
N PHE A 137 -18.31 -23.25 -14.27
CA PHE A 137 -17.35 -24.08 -13.54
C PHE A 137 -17.96 -25.40 -13.05
N GLN A 138 -19.21 -25.41 -12.56
CA GLN A 138 -19.91 -26.66 -12.24
C GLN A 138 -20.04 -27.58 -13.47
N ASN A 139 -20.36 -27.02 -14.64
CA ASN A 139 -20.47 -27.78 -15.88
C ASN A 139 -19.11 -28.31 -16.35
N HIS A 140 -18.05 -27.52 -16.19
CA HIS A 140 -16.68 -27.95 -16.47
C HIS A 140 -16.24 -29.08 -15.54
N VAL A 141 -16.46 -28.97 -14.22
CA VAL A 141 -16.22 -30.06 -13.26
C VAL A 141 -16.99 -31.33 -13.67
N LYS A 142 -18.28 -31.23 -14.03
CA LYS A 142 -19.09 -32.37 -14.47
C LYS A 142 -18.55 -33.10 -15.71
N SER A 143 -17.77 -32.45 -16.58
CA SER A 143 -17.16 -33.11 -17.75
C SER A 143 -15.96 -34.03 -17.42
N TYR A 144 -15.46 -34.01 -16.18
CA TYR A 144 -14.41 -34.94 -15.72
C TYR A 144 -15.05 -36.15 -15.03
N ASP A 145 -14.68 -37.35 -15.49
CA ASP A 145 -14.92 -38.61 -14.79
C ASP A 145 -13.57 -39.18 -14.32
N LEU A 146 -13.23 -38.96 -13.05
CA LEU A 146 -11.95 -39.44 -12.49
C LEU A 146 -11.92 -40.97 -12.39
N ASP A 147 -13.07 -41.60 -12.19
CA ASP A 147 -13.18 -43.03 -11.93
C ASP A 147 -13.01 -43.86 -13.24
N SER A 148 -13.10 -43.22 -14.41
CA SER A 148 -12.94 -43.84 -15.74
C SER A 148 -11.70 -43.39 -16.54
N MET A 149 -10.83 -42.52 -16.00
CA MET A 149 -9.66 -42.01 -16.71
C MET A 149 -8.52 -43.03 -16.82
N ASP A 150 -7.69 -42.89 -17.86
CA ASP A 150 -6.43 -43.63 -17.90
C ASP A 150 -5.42 -43.03 -16.90
N LYS A 151 -4.37 -43.78 -16.55
CA LYS A 151 -3.38 -43.36 -15.56
C LYS A 151 -2.73 -42.01 -15.89
N LYS A 152 -2.53 -41.70 -17.18
CA LYS A 152 -1.90 -40.44 -17.60
C LYS A 152 -2.87 -39.28 -17.46
N ASP A 153 -4.10 -39.44 -17.90
CA ASP A 153 -5.13 -38.41 -17.78
C ASP A 153 -5.49 -38.12 -16.33
N HIS A 154 -5.50 -39.14 -15.47
CA HIS A 154 -5.72 -39.00 -14.04
C HIS A 154 -4.60 -38.17 -13.36
N SER A 155 -3.33 -38.55 -13.56
CA SER A 155 -2.17 -37.86 -12.96
C SER A 155 -1.86 -36.47 -13.53
N HIS A 156 -2.49 -36.10 -14.66
CA HIS A 156 -2.38 -34.79 -15.28
C HIS A 156 -3.69 -33.98 -15.19
N THR A 157 -4.58 -34.31 -14.26
CA THR A 157 -5.80 -33.53 -14.01
C THR A 157 -5.53 -32.38 -13.02
N PRO A 158 -5.95 -31.13 -13.32
CA PRO A 158 -5.75 -29.98 -12.43
C PRO A 158 -6.25 -30.22 -11.00
N TRP A 159 -5.46 -29.88 -9.99
CA TRP A 159 -5.82 -30.14 -8.58
C TRP A 159 -7.13 -29.47 -8.15
N ILE A 160 -7.48 -28.31 -8.73
CA ILE A 160 -8.77 -27.64 -8.51
C ILE A 160 -9.94 -28.56 -8.88
N ILE A 161 -9.83 -29.32 -9.97
CA ILE A 161 -10.86 -30.27 -10.43
C ILE A 161 -10.92 -31.47 -9.48
N ILE A 162 -9.78 -31.96 -8.99
CA ILE A 162 -9.71 -33.01 -7.98
C ILE A 162 -10.46 -32.55 -6.72
N VAL A 163 -10.11 -31.41 -6.13
CA VAL A 163 -10.79 -30.88 -4.94
C VAL A 163 -12.28 -30.68 -5.18
N ALA A 164 -12.68 -30.12 -6.33
CA ALA A 164 -14.09 -29.97 -6.69
C ALA A 164 -14.85 -31.32 -6.76
N LYS A 165 -14.25 -32.36 -7.34
CA LYS A 165 -14.84 -33.70 -7.43
C LYS A 165 -15.00 -34.38 -6.07
N TYR A 166 -13.97 -34.31 -5.23
CA TYR A 166 -14.06 -34.85 -3.88
C TYR A 166 -15.02 -34.03 -3.01
N LEU A 167 -15.19 -32.72 -3.26
CA LEU A 167 -16.25 -31.92 -2.64
C LEU A 167 -17.66 -32.35 -3.08
N GLU A 168 -17.91 -32.62 -4.37
CA GLU A 168 -19.20 -33.17 -4.85
C GLU A 168 -19.56 -34.49 -4.12
N LYS A 169 -18.58 -35.41 -3.99
CA LYS A 169 -18.73 -36.66 -3.24
C LYS A 169 -18.98 -36.38 -1.73
N TRP A 170 -18.14 -35.55 -1.10
CA TRP A 170 -18.24 -35.19 0.33
C TRP A 170 -19.57 -34.52 0.71
N PHE A 171 -20.07 -33.60 -0.12
CA PHE A 171 -21.34 -32.92 0.10
C PHE A 171 -22.53 -33.88 0.15
N SER A 172 -22.49 -34.96 -0.63
CA SER A 172 -23.52 -36.00 -0.65
C SER A 172 -23.60 -36.77 0.67
N GLU A 173 -22.46 -36.96 1.34
CA GLU A 173 -22.36 -37.66 2.63
C GLU A 173 -22.59 -36.73 3.84
N HIS A 174 -22.23 -35.46 3.73
CA HIS A 174 -22.17 -34.51 4.85
C HIS A 174 -23.25 -33.41 4.82
N ASN A 175 -24.42 -33.69 4.22
CA ASN A 175 -25.57 -32.76 4.12
C ASN A 175 -25.20 -31.39 3.51
N CYS A 176 -24.46 -31.40 2.40
CA CYS A 176 -23.99 -30.20 1.69
C CYS A 176 -23.15 -29.23 2.55
N ARG A 177 -22.36 -29.75 3.51
CA ARG A 177 -21.47 -28.94 4.36
C ARG A 177 -20.00 -29.10 3.97
N LEU A 178 -19.32 -27.96 3.80
CA LEU A 178 -17.86 -27.90 3.61
C LEU A 178 -17.11 -28.39 4.85
N PRO A 179 -15.91 -28.97 4.70
CA PRO A 179 -14.98 -29.21 5.81
C PRO A 179 -14.56 -27.88 6.48
N LYS A 180 -14.96 -27.66 7.74
CA LYS A 180 -14.71 -26.40 8.47
C LYS A 180 -13.53 -26.51 9.42
N ASN A 181 -13.59 -27.46 10.35
CA ASN A 181 -12.57 -27.60 11.39
C ASN A 181 -11.37 -28.44 10.91
N TYR A 182 -10.27 -28.40 11.68
CA TYR A 182 -9.03 -29.13 11.34
C TYR A 182 -9.28 -30.64 11.13
N LYS A 183 -10.14 -31.26 11.96
CA LYS A 183 -10.44 -32.70 11.88
C LYS A 183 -11.20 -33.05 10.60
N GLU A 184 -12.18 -32.24 10.21
CA GLU A 184 -12.91 -32.39 8.94
C GLU A 184 -12.00 -32.16 7.74
N LYS A 185 -11.15 -31.12 7.77
CA LYS A 185 -10.16 -30.85 6.71
C LYS A 185 -9.16 -32.01 6.58
N GLU A 186 -8.73 -32.63 7.68
CA GLU A 186 -7.85 -33.79 7.65
C GLU A 186 -8.55 -35.04 7.12
N ALA A 187 -9.80 -35.29 7.52
CA ALA A 187 -10.62 -36.36 6.95
C ALA A 187 -10.83 -36.17 5.44
N PHE A 188 -11.03 -34.93 4.98
CA PHE A 188 -11.14 -34.61 3.56
C PHE A 188 -9.83 -34.78 2.78
N ARG A 189 -8.66 -34.44 3.37
CA ARG A 189 -7.35 -34.78 2.79
C ARG A 189 -7.16 -36.28 2.64
N GLN A 190 -7.54 -37.05 3.66
CA GLN A 190 -7.46 -38.49 3.62
C GLN A 190 -8.40 -39.09 2.55
N PHE A 191 -9.59 -38.52 2.40
CA PHE A 191 -10.54 -38.90 1.34
C PHE A 191 -10.00 -38.64 -0.07
N ILE A 192 -9.33 -37.51 -0.31
CA ILE A 192 -8.61 -37.27 -1.58
C ILE A 192 -7.48 -38.28 -1.78
N ARG A 193 -6.70 -38.58 -0.72
CA ARG A 193 -5.57 -39.53 -0.78
C ARG A 193 -6.01 -40.96 -1.10
N GLU A 194 -7.21 -41.36 -0.68
CA GLU A 194 -7.78 -42.67 -1.00
C GLU A 194 -8.16 -42.82 -2.49
N GLY A 195 -8.28 -41.70 -3.19
CA GLY A 195 -8.51 -41.61 -4.63
C GLY A 195 -7.27 -41.77 -5.52
N ILE A 196 -6.06 -41.82 -4.95
CA ILE A 196 -4.82 -42.04 -5.71
C ILE A 196 -4.82 -43.46 -6.26
N LEU A 197 -4.50 -43.60 -7.56
CA LEU A 197 -4.48 -44.90 -8.23
C LEU A 197 -3.47 -45.85 -7.55
N LYS A 198 -3.75 -47.15 -7.58
CA LYS A 198 -2.86 -48.18 -7.01
C LYS A 198 -2.31 -49.07 -8.11
N ASN A 199 -1.03 -49.39 -8.01
CA ASN A 199 -0.39 -50.32 -8.93
C ASN A 199 -0.80 -51.78 -8.66
N GLU A 200 -0.32 -52.70 -9.49
CA GLU A 200 -0.61 -54.15 -9.40
C GLU A 200 -0.27 -54.78 -8.03
N ASN A 201 0.65 -54.15 -7.27
CA ASN A 201 1.06 -54.59 -5.93
C ASN A 201 0.24 -53.93 -4.81
N GLY A 202 -0.80 -53.15 -5.14
CA GLY A 202 -1.67 -52.44 -4.19
C GLY A 202 -1.04 -51.20 -3.55
N VAL A 203 0.13 -50.76 -4.00
CA VAL A 203 0.82 -49.56 -3.52
C VAL A 203 0.28 -48.34 -4.28
N PRO A 204 -0.02 -47.21 -3.63
CA PRO A 204 -0.37 -45.97 -4.30
C PRO A 204 0.70 -45.54 -5.31
N GLU A 205 0.25 -45.07 -6.46
CA GLU A 205 1.08 -44.42 -7.47
C GLU A 205 1.52 -43.02 -7.01
N ASP A 206 2.62 -42.52 -7.59
CA ASP A 206 3.12 -41.18 -7.28
C ASP A 206 2.41 -40.15 -8.17
N GLU A 207 1.31 -39.58 -7.66
CA GLU A 207 0.45 -38.62 -8.37
C GLU A 207 0.61 -37.22 -7.75
N GLU A 208 1.58 -36.45 -8.27
CA GLU A 208 1.95 -35.14 -7.73
C GLU A 208 0.77 -34.15 -7.67
N ASN A 209 -0.17 -34.22 -8.62
CA ASN A 209 -1.38 -33.40 -8.66
C ASN A 209 -2.36 -33.71 -7.49
N PHE A 210 -2.43 -34.95 -7.01
CA PHE A 210 -3.19 -35.32 -5.81
C PHE A 210 -2.51 -34.81 -4.53
N GLU A 211 -1.19 -34.91 -4.43
CA GLU A 211 -0.46 -34.34 -3.29
C GLU A 211 -0.50 -32.80 -3.32
N GLU A 212 -0.55 -32.16 -4.50
CA GLU A 212 -0.83 -30.73 -4.65
C GLU A 212 -2.25 -30.37 -4.18
N ALA A 213 -3.27 -31.17 -4.54
CA ALA A 213 -4.65 -31.01 -4.05
C ALA A 213 -4.70 -31.06 -2.52
N ILE A 214 -4.09 -32.08 -1.90
CA ILE A 214 -4.05 -32.31 -0.45
C ILE A 214 -3.40 -31.15 0.31
N LYS A 215 -2.30 -30.60 -0.22
CA LYS A 215 -1.62 -29.41 0.33
C LYS A 215 -2.54 -28.18 0.26
N ASN A 216 -3.20 -27.96 -0.87
CA ASN A 216 -4.05 -26.80 -1.11
C ASN A 216 -5.43 -26.86 -0.42
N VAL A 217 -5.88 -27.99 0.14
CA VAL A 217 -7.15 -28.09 0.90
C VAL A 217 -7.34 -26.96 1.92
N ASN A 218 -6.27 -26.49 2.58
CA ASN A 218 -6.44 -25.46 3.61
C ASN A 218 -6.75 -24.07 3.05
N THR A 219 -6.17 -23.72 1.90
CA THR A 219 -6.30 -22.42 1.23
C THR A 219 -7.49 -22.40 0.27
N ALA A 220 -7.76 -23.52 -0.40
CA ALA A 220 -8.80 -23.67 -1.41
C ALA A 220 -10.23 -23.73 -0.84
N LEU A 221 -10.39 -24.23 0.39
CA LEU A 221 -11.69 -24.30 1.09
C LEU A 221 -12.00 -23.05 1.93
N ASN A 222 -11.40 -21.90 1.60
CA ASN A 222 -11.78 -20.63 2.21
C ASN A 222 -13.12 -20.15 1.64
N LEU A 223 -13.95 -19.55 2.50
CA LEU A 223 -15.24 -19.02 2.09
C LEU A 223 -15.07 -17.76 1.25
N THR A 224 -15.72 -17.73 0.09
CA THR A 224 -15.93 -16.55 -0.74
C THR A 224 -16.73 -15.55 0.08
N LYS A 225 -16.09 -14.45 0.48
CA LYS A 225 -16.69 -13.36 1.25
C LYS A 225 -16.15 -12.02 0.82
N ILE A 226 -16.95 -10.97 1.02
CA ILE A 226 -16.50 -9.59 0.86
C ILE A 226 -15.52 -9.28 2.01
N PRO A 227 -14.33 -8.70 1.75
CA PRO A 227 -13.46 -8.24 2.82
C PRO A 227 -14.12 -7.07 3.57
N SER A 228 -14.00 -7.00 4.90
CA SER A 228 -14.60 -5.93 5.72
C SER A 228 -14.27 -4.53 5.19
N THR A 229 -13.00 -4.30 4.83
CA THR A 229 -12.54 -3.05 4.18
C THR A 229 -13.35 -2.63 2.94
N VAL A 230 -13.96 -3.57 2.21
CA VAL A 230 -14.81 -3.30 1.05
C VAL A 230 -16.28 -3.13 1.46
N GLU A 231 -16.74 -3.83 2.50
CA GLU A 231 -18.05 -3.60 3.12
C GLU A 231 -18.14 -2.19 3.73
N ASP A 232 -17.09 -1.74 4.43
CA ASP A 232 -16.97 -0.38 4.98
C ASP A 232 -17.07 0.68 3.87
N LEU A 233 -16.37 0.45 2.75
CA LEU A 233 -16.44 1.31 1.56
C LEU A 233 -17.84 1.28 0.94
N PHE A 234 -18.49 0.13 0.83
CA PHE A 234 -19.89 0.03 0.36
C PHE A 234 -20.88 0.75 1.29
N ASN A 235 -20.61 0.79 2.59
CA ASN A 235 -21.50 1.43 3.57
C ASN A 235 -21.26 2.95 3.72
N SER A 236 -20.16 3.47 3.17
CA SER A 236 -19.86 4.92 3.17
C SER A 236 -20.92 5.77 2.45
N GLU A 237 -21.09 7.01 2.91
CA GLU A 237 -21.99 7.98 2.26
C GLU A 237 -21.57 8.30 0.82
N GLN A 238 -20.26 8.35 0.55
CA GLN A 238 -19.73 8.61 -0.80
C GLN A 238 -20.12 7.52 -1.81
N CYS A 239 -20.27 6.27 -1.38
CA CYS A 239 -20.78 5.17 -2.21
C CYS A 239 -22.32 5.17 -2.32
N ASN A 240 -23.01 5.61 -1.26
CA ASN A 240 -24.47 5.59 -1.23
C ASN A 240 -25.11 6.76 -1.99
N SER A 241 -24.48 7.94 -1.98
CA SER A 241 -25.01 9.21 -2.50
C SER A 241 -24.17 9.72 -3.68
N ILE A 242 -24.25 9.05 -4.83
CA ILE A 242 -23.53 9.45 -6.04
C ILE A 242 -24.16 10.73 -6.65
N THR A 243 -23.30 11.68 -7.03
CA THR A 243 -23.66 12.98 -7.63
C THR A 243 -22.81 13.27 -8.86
N SER A 244 -23.13 14.31 -9.65
CA SER A 244 -22.33 14.75 -10.80
C SER A 244 -20.91 15.23 -10.47
N GLN A 245 -20.56 15.35 -9.18
CA GLN A 245 -19.22 15.70 -8.70
C GLN A 245 -18.50 14.51 -8.05
N SER A 246 -19.14 13.33 -7.97
CA SER A 246 -18.54 12.15 -7.34
C SER A 246 -17.35 11.63 -8.18
N PRO A 247 -16.16 11.46 -7.58
CA PRO A 247 -15.01 10.86 -8.25
C PRO A 247 -15.33 9.49 -8.86
N SER A 248 -14.71 9.18 -10.02
CA SER A 248 -14.93 7.92 -10.75
C SER A 248 -14.80 6.66 -9.87
N PHE A 249 -13.91 6.70 -8.87
CA PHE A 249 -13.75 5.64 -7.88
C PHE A 249 -15.07 5.27 -7.18
N TRP A 250 -15.80 6.27 -6.67
CA TRP A 250 -17.04 6.06 -5.93
C TRP A 250 -18.16 5.55 -6.84
N VAL A 251 -18.19 6.01 -8.09
CA VAL A 251 -19.14 5.49 -9.10
C VAL A 251 -18.84 4.02 -9.42
N MET A 252 -17.58 3.65 -9.63
CA MET A 252 -17.17 2.26 -9.84
C MET A 252 -17.51 1.39 -8.63
N LEU A 253 -17.15 1.83 -7.42
CA LEU A 253 -17.46 1.11 -6.19
C LEU A 253 -18.98 0.91 -6.04
N ARG A 254 -19.80 1.92 -6.36
CA ARG A 254 -21.26 1.78 -6.35
C ARG A 254 -21.75 0.78 -7.39
N ALA A 255 -21.21 0.78 -8.61
CA ALA A 255 -21.55 -0.22 -9.61
C ALA A 255 -21.19 -1.65 -9.18
N VAL A 256 -20.08 -1.82 -8.45
CA VAL A 256 -19.70 -3.11 -7.86
C VAL A 256 -20.65 -3.50 -6.73
N LYS A 257 -21.12 -2.54 -5.92
CA LYS A 257 -22.15 -2.77 -4.89
C LYS A 257 -23.48 -3.22 -5.53
N GLU A 258 -23.89 -2.60 -6.64
CA GLU A 258 -25.07 -3.03 -7.40
C GLU A 258 -24.89 -4.42 -8.00
N PHE A 259 -23.72 -4.74 -8.58
CA PHE A 259 -23.41 -6.10 -9.04
C PHE A 259 -23.52 -7.11 -7.91
N VAL A 260 -22.92 -6.83 -6.75
CA VAL A 260 -22.96 -7.71 -5.55
C VAL A 260 -24.40 -8.00 -5.13
N HIS A 261 -25.29 -7.01 -5.18
CA HIS A 261 -26.70 -7.19 -4.83
C HIS A 261 -27.50 -7.97 -5.89
N ASN A 262 -27.15 -7.79 -7.17
CA ASN A 262 -27.87 -8.36 -8.31
C ASN A 262 -27.18 -9.64 -8.84
N GLU A 263 -26.32 -9.54 -9.85
CA GLU A 263 -25.72 -10.69 -10.55
C GLU A 263 -24.75 -11.51 -9.67
N GLY A 264 -24.10 -10.85 -8.72
CA GLY A 264 -23.08 -11.42 -7.83
C GLY A 264 -23.63 -12.28 -6.68
N ASN A 265 -24.94 -12.23 -6.40
CA ASN A 265 -25.60 -13.00 -5.32
C ASN A 265 -24.91 -12.87 -3.94
N GLY A 266 -24.44 -11.67 -3.58
CA GLY A 266 -23.70 -11.39 -2.34
C GLY A 266 -22.17 -11.53 -2.45
N SER A 267 -21.65 -11.89 -3.62
CA SER A 267 -20.21 -12.07 -3.88
C SER A 267 -19.68 -11.02 -4.87
N LEU A 268 -18.39 -10.68 -4.73
CA LEU A 268 -17.69 -9.78 -5.66
C LEU A 268 -17.52 -10.43 -7.05
N PRO A 269 -17.27 -9.64 -8.12
CA PRO A 269 -16.90 -10.16 -9.44
C PRO A 269 -15.76 -11.19 -9.37
N VAL A 270 -15.83 -12.25 -10.18
CA VAL A 270 -14.77 -13.27 -10.25
C VAL A 270 -13.45 -12.65 -10.74
N ARG A 271 -12.34 -12.94 -10.04
CA ARG A 271 -11.01 -12.40 -10.38
C ARG A 271 -10.51 -12.84 -11.77
N GLY A 272 -10.86 -14.05 -12.18
CA GLY A 272 -10.55 -14.61 -13.51
C GLY A 272 -9.17 -15.25 -13.65
N THR A 273 -8.34 -15.20 -12.62
CA THR A 273 -7.02 -15.84 -12.54
C THR A 273 -7.09 -17.07 -11.65
N ILE A 274 -6.27 -18.07 -11.96
CA ILE A 274 -6.01 -19.26 -11.14
C ILE A 274 -4.48 -19.43 -11.02
N PRO A 275 -3.97 -20.04 -9.93
CA PRO A 275 -2.55 -20.31 -9.79
C PRO A 275 -2.07 -21.33 -10.83
N ASP A 276 -0.74 -21.42 -11.01
CA ASP A 276 -0.12 -22.52 -11.76
C ASP A 276 -0.31 -23.85 -11.02
N MET A 277 -0.28 -24.98 -11.74
CA MET A 277 -0.46 -26.32 -11.17
C MET A 277 -0.03 -27.46 -12.08
N ILE A 278 0.19 -28.63 -11.49
CA ILE A 278 0.54 -29.85 -12.21
C ILE A 278 -0.69 -30.37 -12.98
N ALA A 279 -0.69 -30.15 -14.28
CA ALA A 279 -1.76 -30.56 -15.19
C ALA A 279 -1.29 -30.70 -16.64
N ASP A 280 -2.08 -31.38 -17.47
CA ASP A 280 -1.96 -31.30 -18.92
C ASP A 280 -2.27 -29.87 -19.40
N SER A 281 -1.49 -29.39 -20.38
CA SER A 281 -1.58 -28.02 -20.87
C SER A 281 -2.97 -27.66 -21.41
N GLN A 282 -3.66 -28.57 -22.09
CA GLN A 282 -5.01 -28.32 -22.60
C GLN A 282 -6.04 -28.31 -21.47
N LYS A 283 -5.91 -29.20 -20.48
CA LYS A 283 -6.78 -29.21 -19.28
C LYS A 283 -6.62 -27.91 -18.48
N PHE A 284 -5.39 -27.45 -18.27
CA PHE A 284 -5.10 -26.18 -17.59
C PHE A 284 -5.66 -24.97 -18.35
N ILE A 285 -5.41 -24.87 -19.67
CA ILE A 285 -5.92 -23.77 -20.50
C ILE A 285 -7.45 -23.76 -20.51
N ASN A 286 -8.10 -24.92 -20.61
CA ASN A 286 -9.57 -25.02 -20.57
C ASN A 286 -10.11 -24.50 -19.22
N LEU A 287 -9.54 -24.94 -18.11
CA LEU A 287 -9.91 -24.46 -16.78
C LEU A 287 -9.70 -22.95 -16.62
N GLN A 288 -8.53 -22.43 -17.04
CA GLN A 288 -8.22 -21.00 -17.00
C GLN A 288 -9.22 -20.18 -17.83
N ASN A 289 -9.62 -20.67 -19.01
CA ASN A 289 -10.61 -19.99 -19.85
C ASN A 289 -11.98 -19.88 -19.16
N VAL A 290 -12.43 -20.89 -18.41
CA VAL A 290 -13.70 -20.84 -17.65
C VAL A 290 -13.71 -19.68 -16.64
N TYR A 291 -12.63 -19.50 -15.87
CA TYR A 291 -12.51 -18.37 -14.94
C TYR A 291 -12.39 -17.03 -15.68
N ARG A 292 -11.59 -16.96 -16.75
CA ARG A 292 -11.40 -15.75 -17.55
C ARG A 292 -12.69 -15.28 -18.20
N GLU A 293 -13.47 -16.19 -18.79
CA GLU A 293 -14.76 -15.89 -19.42
C GLU A 293 -15.77 -15.43 -18.39
N LYS A 294 -15.84 -16.07 -17.21
CA LYS A 294 -16.71 -15.63 -16.12
C LYS A 294 -16.34 -14.22 -15.62
N ALA A 295 -15.05 -13.93 -15.46
CA ALA A 295 -14.58 -12.59 -15.08
C ALA A 295 -14.91 -11.52 -16.14
N LEU A 296 -14.86 -11.87 -17.44
CA LEU A 296 -15.28 -10.97 -18.52
C LEU A 296 -16.79 -10.71 -18.50
N GLN A 297 -17.62 -11.72 -18.21
CA GLN A 297 -19.07 -11.56 -18.03
C GLN A 297 -19.39 -10.66 -16.82
N ASP A 298 -18.75 -10.90 -15.67
CA ASP A 298 -18.95 -10.12 -14.45
C ASP A 298 -18.50 -8.66 -14.65
N ALA A 299 -17.35 -8.46 -15.31
CA ALA A 299 -16.87 -7.13 -15.67
C ALA A 299 -17.81 -6.40 -16.64
N ALA A 300 -18.48 -7.11 -17.56
CA ALA A 300 -19.50 -6.53 -18.43
C ALA A 300 -20.78 -6.13 -17.65
N ALA A 301 -21.20 -6.94 -16.68
CA ALA A 301 -22.32 -6.61 -15.80
C ALA A 301 -22.02 -5.38 -14.92
N VAL A 302 -20.84 -5.32 -14.29
CA VAL A 302 -20.36 -4.11 -13.57
C VAL A 302 -20.29 -2.92 -14.52
N SER A 303 -19.77 -3.09 -15.74
CA SER A 303 -19.69 -1.99 -16.73
C SER A 303 -21.06 -1.46 -17.10
N LYS A 304 -22.09 -2.32 -17.19
CA LYS A 304 -23.48 -1.90 -17.42
C LYS A 304 -24.06 -1.13 -16.23
N HIS A 305 -23.77 -1.54 -14.99
CA HIS A 305 -24.14 -0.76 -13.80
C HIS A 305 -23.45 0.60 -13.76
N VAL A 306 -22.16 0.65 -14.13
CA VAL A 306 -21.46 1.91 -14.33
C VAL A 306 -22.18 2.73 -15.41
N GLU A 307 -22.43 2.21 -16.61
CA GLU A 307 -23.14 2.93 -17.68
C GLU A 307 -24.50 3.49 -17.24
N CYS A 308 -25.31 2.72 -16.49
CA CYS A 308 -26.56 3.20 -15.89
C CYS A 308 -26.32 4.38 -14.93
N LEU A 309 -25.37 4.25 -14.00
CA LEU A 309 -24.98 5.32 -13.08
C LEU A 309 -24.41 6.54 -13.83
N LEU A 310 -23.78 6.35 -14.99
CA LEU A 310 -23.17 7.41 -15.77
C LEU A 310 -24.09 8.08 -16.78
N GLN A 311 -25.16 7.42 -17.21
CA GLN A 311 -26.27 8.09 -17.89
C GLN A 311 -26.93 9.13 -16.96
N SER A 312 -26.79 8.97 -15.64
CA SER A 312 -27.06 10.01 -14.64
C SER A 312 -25.86 10.90 -14.25
N VAL A 313 -24.59 10.52 -14.51
CA VAL A 313 -23.41 11.13 -13.82
C VAL A 313 -22.11 11.36 -14.66
N GLY A 314 -21.75 10.52 -15.65
CA GLY A 314 -20.63 10.73 -16.60
C GLY A 314 -19.19 10.24 -16.26
N LYS A 315 -18.68 9.26 -17.05
CA LYS A 315 -17.32 8.63 -17.14
C LYS A 315 -16.90 7.43 -16.23
N VAL A 316 -16.18 6.48 -16.85
CA VAL A 316 -15.87 5.09 -16.42
C VAL A 316 -14.37 4.88 -16.09
N CYS A 317 -14.05 3.91 -15.22
CA CYS A 317 -12.77 3.16 -15.23
C CYS A 317 -13.01 1.65 -14.92
N LYS A 318 -11.96 0.84 -14.82
CA LYS A 318 -12.02 -0.62 -14.53
C LYS A 318 -11.19 -0.98 -13.27
N ASN A 319 -11.45 -2.19 -12.74
CA ASN A 319 -10.87 -2.86 -11.55
C ASN A 319 -11.68 -2.64 -10.25
N ALA A 320 -12.16 -3.74 -9.66
CA ALA A 320 -13.16 -3.74 -8.57
C ALA A 320 -12.69 -4.39 -7.25
N SER A 321 -11.78 -5.36 -7.31
CA SER A 321 -11.56 -6.30 -6.20
C SER A 321 -10.47 -5.89 -5.21
N PHE A 322 -9.72 -4.82 -5.51
CA PHE A 322 -8.57 -4.35 -4.72
C PHE A 322 -8.70 -2.88 -4.29
N LEU A 323 -9.93 -2.37 -4.27
CA LEU A 323 -10.22 -0.99 -3.91
C LEU A 323 -9.80 -0.68 -2.46
N ARG A 324 -9.10 0.44 -2.30
CA ARG A 324 -8.59 0.97 -1.04
C ARG A 324 -8.80 2.48 -1.04
N VAL A 325 -9.08 3.05 0.13
CA VAL A 325 -9.11 4.50 0.33
C VAL A 325 -8.30 4.83 1.56
N VAL A 326 -7.35 5.76 1.43
CA VAL A 326 -6.62 6.35 2.55
C VAL A 326 -7.18 7.74 2.79
N ARG A 327 -7.58 8.02 4.02
CA ARG A 327 -7.98 9.36 4.48
C ARG A 327 -7.09 9.71 5.66
N CYS A 328 -6.25 10.73 5.49
CA CYS A 328 -5.39 11.23 6.55
C CYS A 328 -6.08 12.41 7.24
N ARG A 329 -5.68 12.68 8.48
CA ARG A 329 -6.14 13.86 9.21
C ARG A 329 -5.37 15.09 8.74
N SER A 330 -5.97 16.26 8.86
CA SER A 330 -5.28 17.53 8.59
C SER A 330 -4.22 17.81 9.66
N LEU A 331 -3.20 18.61 9.32
CA LEU A 331 -2.23 19.08 10.31
C LEU A 331 -2.88 19.94 11.40
N ALA A 332 -3.96 20.66 11.07
CA ALA A 332 -4.69 21.46 12.06
C ALA A 332 -5.33 20.59 13.16
N GLU A 333 -5.90 19.45 12.79
CA GLU A 333 -6.53 18.51 13.74
C GLU A 333 -5.52 17.77 14.61
N GLU A 334 -4.33 17.48 14.09
CA GLU A 334 -3.22 16.87 14.84
C GLU A 334 -2.58 17.86 15.82
N TYR A 335 -2.46 19.15 15.45
CA TYR A 335 -1.76 20.16 16.25
C TYR A 335 -2.68 20.88 17.25
N SER A 336 -4.00 20.74 17.12
CA SER A 336 -4.99 21.31 18.05
C SER A 336 -5.16 20.47 19.32
N VAL A 337 -5.19 21.14 20.48
CA VAL A 337 -5.31 20.53 21.82
C VAL A 337 -6.63 19.77 21.99
N ASP A 338 -7.68 20.17 21.28
CA ASP A 338 -9.02 19.61 21.42
C ASP A 338 -9.22 18.34 20.57
N SER A 339 -8.48 18.21 19.47
CA SER A 339 -8.64 17.12 18.50
C SER A 339 -7.46 16.15 18.40
N VAL A 340 -6.28 16.46 18.94
CA VAL A 340 -5.11 15.57 18.92
C VAL A 340 -5.46 14.16 19.43
N ASN A 341 -4.95 13.11 18.77
CA ASN A 341 -5.28 11.72 19.11
C ASN A 341 -4.56 11.25 20.39
N LYS A 342 -5.13 11.63 21.54
CA LYS A 342 -4.58 11.33 22.87
C LYS A 342 -4.55 9.82 23.14
N ASP A 343 -5.53 9.08 22.64
CA ASP A 343 -5.64 7.64 22.89
C ASP A 343 -4.52 6.85 22.19
N GLU A 344 -4.20 7.17 20.93
CA GLU A 344 -3.04 6.62 20.21
C GLU A 344 -1.72 6.98 20.92
N ILE A 345 -1.55 8.26 21.29
CA ILE A 345 -0.34 8.73 21.99
C ILE A 345 -0.16 8.00 23.32
N THR A 346 -1.19 7.91 24.15
CA THR A 346 -1.14 7.21 25.43
C THR A 346 -0.88 5.71 25.24
N SER A 347 -1.56 5.05 24.31
CA SER A 347 -1.38 3.61 24.06
C SER A 347 0.01 3.26 23.52
N CYS A 348 0.63 4.12 22.72
CA CYS A 348 2.01 3.89 22.28
C CYS A 348 3.03 4.16 23.40
N MET A 349 2.77 5.15 24.26
CA MET A 349 3.66 5.53 25.37
C MET A 349 3.69 4.53 26.54
N ASP A 350 2.77 3.55 26.57
CA ASP A 350 2.88 2.39 27.48
C ASP A 350 4.14 1.55 27.21
N ASN A 351 4.72 1.64 26.01
CA ASN A 351 6.06 1.14 25.70
C ASN A 351 7.08 2.30 25.66
N PRO A 352 8.02 2.40 26.63
CA PRO A 352 9.04 3.44 26.65
C PRO A 352 9.97 3.45 25.42
N ASP A 353 10.11 2.33 24.72
CA ASP A 353 10.95 2.20 23.53
C ASP A 353 10.19 2.53 22.21
N SER A 354 8.93 2.97 22.30
CA SER A 354 8.11 3.31 21.12
C SER A 354 8.65 4.51 20.35
N GLU A 355 8.60 4.45 19.01
CA GLU A 355 8.93 5.58 18.14
C GLU A 355 8.02 6.82 18.36
N MET A 356 6.89 6.67 19.06
CA MET A 356 6.05 7.77 19.55
C MET A 356 6.86 8.78 20.38
N VAL A 357 7.86 8.32 21.14
CA VAL A 357 8.77 9.19 21.91
C VAL A 357 9.47 10.19 20.97
N PHE A 358 9.90 9.74 19.78
CA PHE A 358 10.56 10.60 18.80
C PHE A 358 9.62 11.61 18.13
N TYR A 359 8.33 11.29 17.95
CA TYR A 359 7.33 12.28 17.54
C TYR A 359 7.30 13.46 18.53
N LEU A 360 7.16 13.12 19.81
CA LEU A 360 6.96 14.09 20.88
C LEU A 360 8.23 14.92 21.12
N MET A 361 9.41 14.31 20.97
CA MET A 361 10.69 15.01 20.92
C MET A 361 10.81 15.98 19.74
N LEU A 362 10.34 15.62 18.53
CA LEU A 362 10.33 16.54 17.38
C LEU A 362 9.40 17.73 17.64
N ARG A 363 8.22 17.51 18.24
CA ARG A 363 7.32 18.60 18.66
C ARG A 363 7.95 19.52 19.72
N ALA A 364 8.70 18.96 20.67
CA ALA A 364 9.43 19.75 21.66
C ALA A 364 10.59 20.57 21.04
N VAL A 365 11.27 20.02 20.03
CA VAL A 365 12.32 20.72 19.25
C VAL A 365 11.73 21.86 18.41
N ASP A 366 10.60 21.66 17.74
CA ASP A 366 9.91 22.72 17.00
C ASP A 366 9.46 23.85 17.94
N ARG A 367 8.95 23.51 19.14
CA ARG A 367 8.60 24.50 20.18
C ARG A 367 9.81 25.27 20.71
N PHE A 368 10.94 24.59 20.93
CA PHE A 368 12.21 25.23 21.31
C PHE A 368 12.65 26.22 20.21
N TYR A 369 12.55 25.82 18.94
CA TYR A 369 12.89 26.68 17.80
C TYR A 369 12.02 27.95 17.76
N GLN A 370 10.71 27.83 17.99
CA GLN A 370 9.81 28.99 18.10
C GLN A 370 10.21 29.95 19.24
N GLN A 371 10.62 29.43 20.39
CA GLN A 371 10.97 30.24 21.56
C GLN A 371 12.36 30.87 21.50
N HIS A 372 13.30 30.25 20.78
CA HIS A 372 14.72 30.64 20.79
C HIS A 372 15.27 31.01 19.41
N SER A 373 14.49 30.88 18.34
CA SER A 373 14.88 31.14 16.94
C SER A 373 16.12 30.38 16.48
N ARG A 374 16.41 29.24 17.13
CA ARG A 374 17.51 28.31 16.81
C ARG A 374 17.16 26.91 17.31
N TYR A 375 17.81 25.89 16.73
CA TYR A 375 17.72 24.53 17.23
C TYR A 375 18.58 24.34 18.51
N PRO A 376 18.28 23.34 19.35
CA PRO A 376 19.09 23.00 20.50
C PRO A 376 20.39 22.31 20.07
N GLY A 377 21.50 22.59 20.75
CA GLY A 377 22.79 21.91 20.56
C GLY A 377 23.55 22.24 19.28
N VAL A 378 23.21 23.34 18.58
CA VAL A 378 23.86 23.76 17.32
C VAL A 378 25.38 23.97 17.48
N TYR A 379 25.82 24.41 18.65
CA TYR A 379 27.23 24.51 18.99
C TYR A 379 27.54 23.74 20.28
N ASN A 380 28.71 23.08 20.32
CA ASN A 380 29.11 22.22 21.45
C ASN A 380 29.02 22.90 22.83
N TYR A 381 29.31 24.20 22.93
CA TYR A 381 29.25 24.95 24.19
C TYR A 381 27.82 25.24 24.66
N GLN A 382 26.81 25.10 23.79
CA GLN A 382 25.39 25.30 24.12
C GLN A 382 24.73 24.03 24.65
N VAL A 383 25.34 22.85 24.47
CA VAL A 383 24.69 21.55 24.73
C VAL A 383 24.19 21.43 26.17
N GLU A 384 25.00 21.76 27.18
CA GLU A 384 24.59 21.67 28.60
C GLU A 384 23.45 22.65 28.97
N GLU A 385 23.51 23.87 28.44
CA GLU A 385 22.47 24.90 28.65
C GLU A 385 21.17 24.53 27.92
N ASP A 386 21.30 24.02 26.70
CA ASP A 386 20.19 23.57 25.86
C ASP A 386 19.60 22.26 26.36
N ILE A 387 20.35 21.36 26.99
CA ILE A 387 19.79 20.21 27.70
C ILE A 387 18.81 20.70 28.77
N SER A 388 19.13 21.76 29.50
CA SER A 388 18.24 22.32 30.52
C SER A 388 17.00 23.01 29.93
N LYS A 389 17.17 23.80 28.86
CA LYS A 389 16.06 24.49 28.16
C LYS A 389 15.17 23.54 27.36
N LEU A 390 15.77 22.57 26.69
CA LEU A 390 15.07 21.49 26.01
C LEU A 390 14.34 20.64 27.06
N LYS A 391 14.95 20.26 28.19
CA LYS A 391 14.25 19.63 29.33
C LYS A 391 13.08 20.45 29.88
N LEU A 392 13.03 21.77 29.74
CA LEU A 392 11.80 22.53 30.05
C LEU A 392 10.71 22.37 28.98
N SER A 393 11.08 22.12 27.72
CA SER A 393 10.19 21.74 26.61
C SER A 393 9.84 20.23 26.59
N VAL A 394 10.63 19.41 27.29
CA VAL A 394 10.70 17.94 27.26
C VAL A 394 10.36 17.29 28.63
N ASN A 395 10.18 18.09 29.68
CA ASN A 395 9.38 17.69 30.84
C ASN A 395 7.87 17.70 30.50
N SER A 396 7.53 18.05 29.25
CA SER A 396 6.39 17.54 28.50
C SER A 396 6.83 16.59 27.37
N LEU A 397 7.57 15.51 27.72
CA LEU A 397 8.04 14.32 26.95
C LEU A 397 9.54 14.26 26.54
N LEU A 398 10.21 13.17 26.98
CA LEU A 398 11.66 12.81 27.02
C LEU A 398 12.20 12.11 25.73
N GLN A 399 13.48 11.72 25.58
CA GLN A 399 14.72 12.52 25.37
C GLN A 399 15.80 11.72 24.56
N GLU A 400 16.74 12.41 23.87
CA GLU A 400 18.07 11.93 23.34
C GLU A 400 18.06 11.09 22.01
N TYR A 401 19.06 11.05 21.09
CA TYR A 401 20.33 11.79 20.79
C TYR A 401 20.64 11.83 19.24
N SER A 402 21.80 12.34 18.76
CA SER A 402 22.05 12.67 17.32
C SER A 402 23.41 12.26 16.70
N PHE A 403 23.38 11.81 15.42
CA PHE A 403 24.49 11.70 14.45
C PHE A 403 23.97 11.91 12.99
N ASN A 404 24.85 12.15 12.00
CA ASN A 404 24.51 12.97 10.80
C ASN A 404 24.38 12.30 9.40
N ASN A 405 24.32 10.99 9.24
CA ASN A 405 24.45 10.34 7.90
C ASN A 405 23.15 9.72 7.31
N PHE A 406 21.95 10.04 7.80
CA PHE A 406 20.73 9.26 7.50
C PHE A 406 19.73 9.84 6.48
N CYS A 407 20.02 10.96 5.84
CA CYS A 407 19.12 11.65 4.91
C CYS A 407 18.59 10.75 3.76
N HIS A 408 19.42 9.80 3.27
CA HIS A 408 19.10 9.00 2.08
C HIS A 408 17.93 8.02 2.25
N TYR A 409 17.75 7.40 3.42
CA TYR A 409 16.70 6.38 3.62
C TYR A 409 15.29 7.00 3.63
N VAL A 410 15.16 8.13 4.34
CA VAL A 410 13.91 8.90 4.44
C VAL A 410 13.51 9.44 3.07
N LEU A 411 14.46 9.97 2.29
CA LEU A 411 14.20 10.47 0.95
C LEU A 411 13.81 9.36 -0.04
N GLY A 412 14.40 8.18 0.04
CA GLY A 412 13.99 7.03 -0.77
C GLY A 412 12.56 6.58 -0.48
N SER A 413 12.20 6.51 0.81
CA SER A 413 10.83 6.20 1.25
C SER A 413 9.84 7.29 0.78
N ALA A 414 10.17 8.57 0.98
CA ALA A 414 9.35 9.69 0.54
C ALA A 414 9.12 9.73 -0.98
N ALA A 415 10.14 9.40 -1.78
CA ALA A 415 10.01 9.30 -3.23
C ALA A 415 9.03 8.19 -3.63
N GLN A 416 9.10 7.02 -2.99
CA GLN A 416 8.17 5.92 -3.28
C GLN A 416 6.73 6.29 -2.88
N GLU A 417 6.52 6.93 -1.73
CA GLU A 417 5.19 7.39 -1.31
C GLU A 417 4.63 8.46 -2.27
N ALA A 418 5.46 9.39 -2.75
CA ALA A 418 5.06 10.36 -3.78
C ALA A 418 4.65 9.65 -5.09
N ILE A 419 5.36 8.59 -5.50
CA ILE A 419 5.00 7.77 -6.67
C ILE A 419 3.61 7.14 -6.49
N LYS A 420 3.32 6.56 -5.31
CA LYS A 420 1.98 5.98 -5.02
C LYS A 420 0.86 7.01 -5.18
N ILE A 421 1.07 8.22 -4.65
CA ILE A 421 0.10 9.32 -4.76
C ILE A 421 -0.12 9.73 -6.23
N ILE A 422 0.94 9.78 -7.03
CA ILE A 422 0.86 10.16 -8.46
C ILE A 422 0.22 9.04 -9.31
N SER A 423 0.53 7.77 -9.04
CA SER A 423 0.07 6.64 -9.85
C SER A 423 -1.30 6.08 -9.43
N HIS A 424 -1.76 6.35 -8.21
CA HIS A 424 -2.89 5.67 -7.57
C HIS A 424 -2.73 4.12 -7.49
N GLN A 425 -1.47 3.66 -7.48
CA GLN A 425 -1.07 2.26 -7.31
C GLN A 425 -0.33 2.06 -5.99
N PHE A 426 -0.51 0.88 -5.37
CA PHE A 426 -0.10 0.54 -4.01
C PHE A 426 -0.75 1.43 -2.94
N VAL A 427 -0.76 0.97 -1.70
CA VAL A 427 -1.34 1.74 -0.58
C VAL A 427 -0.26 2.61 0.06
N PRO A 428 -0.44 3.94 0.17
CA PRO A 428 0.47 4.79 0.91
C PRO A 428 0.28 4.63 2.42
N PHE A 429 1.30 5.01 3.21
CA PHE A 429 1.17 4.95 4.68
C PHE A 429 0.08 5.92 5.17
N ASN A 430 -0.67 5.52 6.20
CA ASN A 430 -1.69 6.40 6.77
C ASN A 430 -1.06 7.34 7.80
N ASN A 431 -1.23 8.64 7.59
CA ASN A 431 -0.90 9.73 8.51
C ASN A 431 0.61 9.99 8.71
N THR A 432 1.29 9.34 9.68
CA THR A 432 2.68 9.66 10.09
C THR A 432 3.58 8.42 10.08
N PHE A 433 4.80 8.54 9.55
CA PHE A 433 5.84 7.51 9.59
C PHE A 433 7.09 8.06 10.28
N ILE A 434 7.65 7.25 11.20
CA ILE A 434 8.84 7.59 11.98
C ILE A 434 9.85 6.46 11.83
N TYR A 435 11.10 6.83 11.57
CA TYR A 435 12.23 5.91 11.46
C TYR A 435 13.31 6.31 12.46
N ASN A 436 13.68 5.36 13.33
CA ASN A 436 14.78 5.50 14.28
C ASN A 436 16.01 4.75 13.76
N ALA A 437 17.00 5.48 13.24
CA ALA A 437 18.24 4.88 12.78
C ALA A 437 19.14 4.36 13.91
N MET A 438 18.90 4.73 15.17
CA MET A 438 19.67 4.23 16.33
C MET A 438 19.42 2.74 16.58
N SER A 439 18.16 2.32 16.50
CA SER A 439 17.71 0.92 16.66
C SER A 439 17.48 0.21 15.32
N GLN A 440 17.46 0.94 14.20
CA GLN A 440 17.03 0.45 12.88
C GLN A 440 15.56 0.00 12.87
N THR A 441 14.69 0.70 13.61
CA THR A 441 13.26 0.43 13.71
C THR A 441 12.41 1.56 13.13
N SER A 442 11.14 1.31 12.86
CA SER A 442 10.19 2.30 12.34
C SER A 442 8.75 1.97 12.69
N ALA A 443 7.93 3.00 12.89
CA ALA A 443 6.49 2.88 13.13
C ALA A 443 5.69 3.77 12.18
N THR A 444 4.43 3.39 11.94
CA THR A 444 3.39 4.25 11.33
C THR A 444 2.33 4.53 12.39
N LEU A 445 1.92 5.79 12.55
CA LEU A 445 1.11 6.28 13.68
C LEU A 445 -0.06 7.14 13.18
N GLN A 446 -1.26 6.97 13.74
CA GLN A 446 -2.47 7.73 13.36
C GLN A 446 -2.73 8.91 14.29
N LEU A 447 -1.76 9.84 14.33
CA LEU A 447 -1.72 11.06 15.15
C LEU A 447 -2.87 12.07 14.94
#